data_AF-A0A1A0HJ12-F1
#
_entry.id   AF-A0A1A0HJ12-F1
#
_cell.length_a   1.000
_cell.length_b   1.000
_cell.length_c   1.000
_cell.angle_alpha   90.00
_cell.angle_beta   90.00
_cell.angle_gamma   90.00
#
_symmetry.space_group_name_H-M   'P 1'
#
loop_
_entity.id
_entity.type
_entity.pdbx_description
1 polymer ?
#
loop_
_entity_poly.entity_id
_entity_poly.type
_entity_poly.pdbx_seq_one_letter_code
_entity_poly.pdbx_strand_id
1 'polypeptide(L)'
;MAGDFVKKSGLRDKASKNSALASKIEQFRRDQEPSQEAHDENPYLKLLKVSKKEKQQAKTNSFNERLASKVTFNLSGGVSKSALRRRKRKEKEQLKPKMDDLLSSLPEATVNIVDSSVAKKKAFVKGVSVKPSNLPNPQKHSGHTKLLEVENQRFSQVLQDKQFQQSPFAALRQAISQSKQ
;
A
#
# COMPACT_ATOMS: atom_id res chain seq x y z
N MET A 1 -53.18 -7.04 -17.26
CA MET A 1 -52.19 -6.20 -16.54
C MET A 1 -51.01 -5.97 -17.47
N ALA A 2 -50.86 -4.78 -18.02
CA ALA A 2 -49.67 -4.41 -18.80
C ALA A 2 -48.62 -3.88 -17.82
N GLY A 3 -47.44 -4.51 -17.78
CA GLY A 3 -46.34 -4.09 -16.93
C GLY A 3 -45.57 -2.93 -17.54
N ASP A 4 -45.40 -1.86 -16.77
CA ASP A 4 -44.58 -0.71 -17.16
C ASP A 4 -43.09 -1.07 -17.22
N PHE A 5 -42.53 -1.07 -18.42
CA PHE A 5 -41.09 -1.19 -18.61
C PHE A 5 -40.41 0.18 -18.41
N VAL A 6 -39.52 0.26 -17.42
CA VAL A 6 -38.69 1.45 -17.18
C VAL A 6 -37.73 1.66 -18.36
N LYS A 7 -38.05 2.61 -19.24
CA LYS A 7 -37.20 2.99 -20.38
C LYS A 7 -35.91 3.63 -19.86
N LYS A 8 -34.76 3.08 -20.26
CA LYS A 8 -33.43 3.61 -19.89
C LYS A 8 -33.22 4.96 -20.58
N SER A 9 -32.90 6.00 -19.79
CA SER A 9 -32.68 7.36 -20.30
C SER A 9 -31.48 7.44 -21.24
N GLY A 10 -31.68 8.01 -22.44
CA GLY A 10 -30.65 8.19 -23.45
C GLY A 10 -29.71 9.36 -23.14
N LEU A 11 -28.61 9.49 -23.89
CA LEU A 11 -27.69 10.63 -23.74
C LEU A 11 -28.40 11.98 -23.95
N ARG A 12 -29.37 12.05 -24.87
CA ARG A 12 -30.17 13.26 -25.12
C ARG A 12 -31.03 13.64 -23.92
N ASP A 13 -31.68 12.68 -23.27
CA ASP A 13 -32.48 12.90 -22.06
C ASP A 13 -31.64 13.32 -20.85
N LYS A 14 -30.37 12.90 -20.81
CA LYS A 14 -29.42 13.30 -19.77
C LYS A 14 -28.89 14.72 -20.02
N ALA A 15 -28.70 15.11 -21.28
CA ALA A 15 -28.25 16.46 -21.63
C ALA A 15 -29.33 17.52 -21.34
N SER A 16 -30.61 17.25 -21.63
CA SER A 16 -31.72 18.18 -21.35
C SER A 16 -31.96 18.38 -19.85
N LYS A 17 -31.70 17.35 -19.02
CA LYS A 17 -31.77 17.49 -17.55
C LYS A 17 -30.66 18.39 -17.00
N ASN A 18 -29.48 18.40 -17.63
CA ASN A 18 -28.38 19.27 -17.22
C ASN A 18 -28.64 20.75 -17.57
N SER A 19 -29.28 21.04 -18.72
CA SER A 19 -29.63 22.43 -19.06
C SER A 19 -30.73 22.99 -18.16
N ALA A 20 -31.72 22.17 -17.77
CA ALA A 20 -32.76 22.56 -16.82
C ALA A 20 -32.21 22.80 -15.39
N LEU A 21 -31.14 22.08 -15.01
CA LEU A 21 -30.43 22.33 -13.74
C LEU A 21 -29.64 23.65 -13.78
N ALA A 22 -29.00 23.96 -14.91
CA ALA A 22 -28.23 25.19 -15.06
C ALA A 22 -29.11 26.45 -14.94
N SER A 23 -30.27 26.48 -15.58
CA SER A 23 -31.20 27.62 -15.47
C SER A 23 -31.76 27.80 -14.05
N LYS A 24 -32.01 26.68 -13.34
CA LYS A 24 -32.50 26.72 -11.96
C LYS A 24 -31.43 27.21 -10.98
N ILE A 25 -30.15 26.91 -11.25
CA ILE A 25 -29.01 27.44 -10.49
C ILE A 25 -28.84 28.94 -10.73
N GLU A 26 -29.05 29.43 -11.95
CA GLU A 26 -29.00 30.86 -12.26
C GLU A 26 -30.12 31.66 -11.58
N GLN A 27 -31.35 31.11 -11.54
CA GLN A 27 -32.45 31.71 -10.77
C GLN A 27 -32.10 31.79 -9.28
N PHE A 28 -31.66 30.68 -8.70
CA PHE A 28 -31.29 30.64 -7.27
C PHE A 28 -30.13 31.59 -6.92
N ARG A 29 -29.24 31.87 -7.87
CA ARG A 29 -28.14 32.80 -7.70
C ARG A 29 -28.60 34.26 -7.75
N ARG A 30 -29.59 34.60 -8.58
CA ARG A 30 -30.19 35.95 -8.59
C ARG A 30 -31.00 36.21 -7.32
N ASP A 31 -31.67 35.19 -6.78
CA ASP A 31 -32.46 35.31 -5.56
C ASP A 31 -31.60 35.41 -4.28
N GLN A 32 -30.28 35.19 -4.38
CA GLN A 32 -29.31 35.32 -3.29
C GLN A 32 -28.38 36.54 -3.42
N GLU A 33 -28.73 37.56 -4.21
CA GLU A 33 -28.02 38.84 -4.14
C GLU A 33 -28.27 39.47 -2.76
N PRO A 34 -27.26 39.58 -1.88
CA PRO A 34 -27.44 40.21 -0.59
C PRO A 34 -27.56 41.72 -0.79
N SER A 35 -28.58 42.33 -0.18
CA SER A 35 -28.62 43.78 0.07
C SER A 35 -27.28 44.23 0.64
N GLN A 36 -26.62 45.16 -0.06
CA GLN A 36 -25.31 45.70 0.30
C GLN A 36 -25.40 46.53 1.59
N GLU A 37 -25.48 45.89 2.74
CA GLU A 37 -25.17 46.52 4.03
C GLU A 37 -23.69 46.29 4.33
N ALA A 38 -22.95 47.40 4.43
CA ALA A 38 -21.52 47.42 4.71
C ALA A 38 -21.26 47.01 6.16
N HIS A 39 -21.23 45.70 6.42
CA HIS A 39 -20.72 45.16 7.67
C HIS A 39 -19.21 44.91 7.55
N ASP A 40 -18.43 45.61 8.38
CA ASP A 40 -16.99 45.35 8.57
C ASP A 40 -16.82 44.01 9.28
N GLU A 41 -16.68 42.94 8.49
CA GLU A 41 -16.47 41.59 9.01
C GLU A 41 -15.05 41.41 9.58
N ASN A 42 -14.97 40.98 10.84
CA ASN A 42 -13.70 40.64 11.50
C ASN A 42 -12.94 39.55 10.72
N PRO A 43 -11.70 39.82 10.24
CA PRO A 43 -10.93 38.90 9.40
C PRO A 43 -10.55 37.60 10.12
N TYR A 44 -10.54 37.59 11.45
CA TYR A 44 -10.18 36.40 12.25
C TYR A 44 -11.34 35.41 12.43
N LEU A 45 -12.58 35.80 12.13
CA LEU A 45 -13.76 34.93 12.23
C LEU A 45 -14.12 34.23 10.90
N LYS A 46 -13.36 34.50 9.82
CA LYS A 46 -13.54 33.81 8.55
C LYS A 46 -12.96 32.40 8.63
N LEU A 47 -13.84 31.41 8.78
CA LEU A 47 -13.50 30.02 8.47
C LEU A 47 -12.96 29.98 7.04
N LEU A 48 -11.75 29.42 6.84
CA LEU A 48 -11.15 29.23 5.52
C LEU A 48 -12.11 28.42 4.65
N LYS A 49 -12.86 29.10 3.78
CA LYS A 49 -13.76 28.48 2.81
C LYS A 49 -12.91 27.90 1.69
N VAL A 50 -12.34 26.73 1.93
CA VAL A 50 -11.56 26.01 0.92
C VAL A 50 -12.48 25.75 -0.28
N SER A 51 -12.18 26.38 -1.42
CA SER A 51 -13.05 26.29 -2.59
C SER A 51 -13.05 24.86 -3.16
N LYS A 52 -14.09 24.47 -3.90
CA LYS A 52 -14.12 23.14 -4.55
C LYS A 52 -12.91 22.95 -5.49
N LYS A 53 -12.48 24.01 -6.16
CA LYS A 53 -11.30 24.05 -7.04
C LYS A 53 -10.02 23.79 -6.25
N GLU A 54 -9.86 24.46 -5.12
CA GLU A 54 -8.70 24.31 -4.23
C GLU A 54 -8.66 22.91 -3.60
N LYS A 55 -9.80 22.37 -3.15
CA LYS A 55 -9.89 20.97 -2.68
C LYS A 55 -9.49 19.97 -3.78
N GLN A 56 -9.86 20.22 -5.03
CA GLN A 56 -9.47 19.37 -6.16
C GLN A 56 -7.96 19.47 -6.41
N GLN A 57 -7.41 20.68 -6.42
CA GLN A 57 -5.96 20.90 -6.58
C GLN A 57 -5.15 20.26 -5.45
N ALA A 58 -5.58 20.40 -4.19
CA ALA A 58 -4.94 19.76 -3.05
C ALA A 58 -4.95 18.22 -3.16
N LYS A 59 -6.04 17.63 -3.67
CA LYS A 59 -6.10 16.18 -3.94
C LYS A 59 -5.13 15.76 -5.03
N THR A 60 -5.05 16.52 -6.13
CA THR A 60 -4.10 16.25 -7.22
C THR A 60 -2.66 16.39 -6.74
N ASN A 61 -2.34 17.45 -5.99
CA ASN A 61 -1.01 17.70 -5.47
C ASN A 61 -0.59 16.62 -4.46
N SER A 62 -1.48 16.23 -3.54
CA SER A 62 -1.25 15.12 -2.62
C SER A 62 -1.01 13.78 -3.34
N PHE A 63 -1.69 13.55 -4.47
CA PHE A 63 -1.46 12.37 -5.29
C PHE A 63 -0.11 12.40 -6.00
N ASN A 64 0.27 13.54 -6.57
CA ASN A 64 1.57 13.74 -7.23
C ASN A 64 2.72 13.63 -6.23
N GLU A 65 2.57 14.18 -5.03
CA GLU A 65 3.53 14.05 -3.94
C GLU A 65 3.68 12.61 -3.47
N ARG A 66 2.57 11.85 -3.38
CA ARG A 66 2.60 10.40 -3.13
C ARG A 66 3.29 9.62 -4.24
N LEU A 67 3.15 10.04 -5.50
CA LEU A 67 3.86 9.45 -6.63
C LEU A 67 5.37 9.75 -6.56
N ALA A 68 5.74 11.00 -6.32
CA ALA A 68 7.13 11.41 -6.21
C ALA A 68 7.84 10.76 -5.01
N SER A 69 7.20 10.71 -3.84
CA SER A 69 7.72 10.04 -2.64
C SER A 69 7.77 8.51 -2.75
N LYS A 70 6.91 7.90 -3.59
CA LYS A 70 6.98 6.46 -3.90
C LYS A 70 8.21 6.07 -4.73
N VAL A 71 8.86 7.01 -5.42
CA VAL A 71 10.09 6.71 -6.19
C VAL A 71 11.33 6.65 -5.28
N THR A 72 11.32 7.30 -4.12
CA THR A 72 12.53 7.50 -3.31
C THR A 72 12.71 6.53 -2.14
N PHE A 73 11.69 5.75 -1.73
CA PHE A 73 11.79 4.86 -0.56
C PHE A 73 11.46 3.38 -0.87
N ASN A 74 12.37 2.70 -1.58
CA ASN A 74 12.78 1.30 -1.48
C ASN A 74 11.90 0.19 -0.83
N LEU A 75 10.57 0.15 -0.98
CA LEU A 75 9.78 -1.08 -0.72
C LEU A 75 8.63 -1.29 -1.73
N SER A 76 8.85 -2.19 -2.69
CA SER A 76 7.94 -2.67 -3.74
C SER A 76 7.53 -1.60 -4.76
N GLY A 77 8.25 -1.57 -5.89
CA GLY A 77 8.02 -0.65 -7.00
C GLY A 77 6.55 -0.59 -7.39
N GLY A 78 6.05 0.65 -7.52
CA GLY A 78 4.72 1.22 -7.85
C GLY A 78 3.62 0.40 -8.52
N VAL A 79 3.59 -0.91 -8.36
CA VAL A 79 2.71 -1.86 -9.04
C VAL A 79 1.62 -2.22 -8.04
N SER A 80 0.39 -1.85 -8.37
CA SER A 80 -0.76 -2.21 -7.54
C SER A 80 -0.87 -3.73 -7.37
N LYS A 81 -1.48 -4.18 -6.27
CA LYS A 81 -1.72 -5.61 -6.01
C LYS A 81 -2.42 -6.30 -7.18
N SER A 82 -3.33 -5.61 -7.87
CA SER A 82 -4.00 -6.11 -9.08
C SER A 82 -3.03 -6.29 -10.25
N ALA A 83 -2.16 -5.31 -10.50
CA ALA A 83 -1.15 -5.40 -11.55
C ALA A 83 -0.14 -6.52 -11.28
N LEU A 84 0.29 -6.72 -10.03
CA LEU A 84 1.16 -7.84 -9.66
C LEU A 84 0.47 -9.19 -9.87
N ARG A 85 -0.82 -9.31 -9.51
CA ARG A 85 -1.60 -10.54 -9.76
C ARG A 85 -1.75 -10.82 -11.26
N ARG A 86 -2.01 -9.81 -12.08
CA ARG A 86 -2.11 -9.95 -13.54
C ARG A 86 -0.78 -10.40 -14.15
N ARG A 87 0.34 -9.78 -13.74
CA ARG A 87 1.69 -10.18 -14.18
C ARG A 87 1.97 -11.65 -13.86
N LYS A 88 1.75 -12.06 -12.61
CA LYS A 88 1.95 -13.46 -12.18
C LYS A 88 1.05 -14.45 -12.93
N ARG A 89 -0.19 -14.08 -13.27
CA ARG A 89 -1.07 -14.93 -14.09
C ARG A 89 -0.53 -15.10 -15.50
N LYS A 90 -0.09 -14.01 -16.15
CA LYS A 90 0.52 -14.06 -17.48
C LYS A 90 1.81 -14.90 -17.50
N GLU A 91 2.71 -14.68 -16.54
CA GLU A 91 3.93 -15.49 -16.38
C GLU A 91 3.58 -16.98 -16.20
N LYS A 92 2.59 -17.29 -15.36
CA LYS A 92 2.11 -18.68 -15.19
C LYS A 92 1.53 -19.25 -16.48
N GLU A 93 0.80 -18.48 -17.27
CA GLU A 93 0.26 -18.92 -18.56
C GLU A 93 1.34 -19.15 -19.62
N GLN A 94 2.45 -18.40 -19.56
CA GLN A 94 3.63 -18.62 -20.40
C GLN A 94 4.39 -19.90 -20.01
N LEU A 95 4.43 -20.22 -18.71
CA LEU A 95 5.08 -21.43 -18.17
C LEU A 95 4.23 -22.71 -18.25
N LYS A 96 2.96 -22.61 -18.65
CA LYS A 96 2.14 -23.80 -18.88
C LYS A 96 2.71 -24.57 -20.09
N PRO A 97 2.68 -25.91 -20.08
CA PRO A 97 3.05 -26.70 -21.24
C PRO A 97 2.20 -26.27 -22.44
N LYS A 98 2.85 -25.78 -23.49
CA LYS A 98 2.24 -25.45 -24.77
C LYS A 98 2.88 -26.35 -25.81
N MET A 99 2.11 -27.29 -26.35
CA MET A 99 2.60 -28.21 -27.39
C MET A 99 3.01 -27.45 -28.66
N ASP A 100 2.38 -26.31 -28.92
CA ASP A 100 2.68 -25.45 -30.06
C ASP A 100 4.10 -24.85 -29.99
N ASP A 101 4.64 -24.65 -28.80
CA ASP A 101 6.00 -24.12 -28.59
C ASP A 101 7.07 -25.18 -28.90
N LEU A 102 6.72 -26.47 -28.84
CA LEU A 102 7.66 -27.55 -29.14
C LEU A 102 8.05 -27.57 -30.62
N LEU A 103 7.18 -27.11 -31.51
CA LEU A 103 7.48 -27.05 -32.95
C LEU A 103 8.29 -25.80 -33.33
N SER A 104 8.24 -24.74 -32.52
CA SER A 104 8.97 -23.48 -32.76
C SER A 104 10.28 -23.36 -31.99
N SER A 105 10.46 -24.11 -30.90
CA SER A 105 11.67 -24.07 -30.06
C SER A 105 12.67 -25.20 -30.36
N LEU A 106 12.32 -26.15 -31.23
CA LEU A 106 13.27 -27.14 -31.73
C LEU A 106 14.33 -26.43 -32.59
N PRO A 107 15.61 -26.44 -32.19
CA PRO A 107 16.67 -26.00 -33.08
C PRO A 107 16.72 -26.94 -34.29
N GLU A 108 16.60 -26.41 -35.51
CA GLU A 108 16.55 -27.22 -36.75
C GLU A 108 17.80 -28.06 -37.01
N ALA A 109 18.88 -27.87 -36.24
CA ALA A 109 20.04 -28.74 -36.26
C ALA A 109 20.82 -28.62 -34.96
N THR A 110 20.87 -29.70 -34.17
CA THR A 110 22.04 -30.21 -33.42
C THR A 110 21.57 -31.19 -32.36
N VAL A 111 21.46 -32.46 -32.76
CA VAL A 111 21.32 -33.59 -31.83
C VAL A 111 22.68 -33.80 -31.15
N ASN A 112 23.04 -32.95 -30.20
CA ASN A 112 24.16 -33.19 -29.29
C ASN A 112 23.60 -33.91 -28.06
N ILE A 113 23.70 -35.24 -28.09
CA ILE A 113 23.42 -36.12 -26.94
C ILE A 113 24.50 -35.82 -25.90
N VAL A 114 24.21 -34.91 -24.97
CA VAL A 114 25.05 -34.68 -23.80
C VAL A 114 24.66 -35.71 -22.75
N ASP A 115 25.53 -36.70 -22.56
CA ASP A 115 25.40 -37.73 -21.53
C ASP A 115 25.11 -37.09 -20.17
N SER A 116 23.99 -37.50 -19.57
CA SER A 116 23.49 -36.98 -18.29
C SER A 116 24.31 -37.45 -17.08
N SER A 117 25.43 -38.14 -17.30
CA SER A 117 26.22 -38.85 -16.28
C SER A 117 27.31 -37.99 -15.62
N VAL A 118 27.64 -36.81 -16.17
CA VAL A 118 28.73 -35.94 -15.65
C VAL A 118 28.21 -34.72 -14.88
N ALA A 119 26.91 -34.62 -14.62
CA ALA A 119 26.35 -33.60 -13.74
C ALA A 119 26.69 -33.92 -12.27
N LYS A 120 27.90 -33.55 -11.83
CA LYS A 120 28.31 -33.59 -10.42
C LYS A 120 27.22 -32.91 -9.58
N LYS A 121 26.54 -33.70 -8.75
CA LYS A 121 25.53 -33.24 -7.80
C LYS A 121 26.21 -32.26 -6.83
N LYS A 122 26.12 -30.96 -7.09
CA LYS A 122 26.46 -29.95 -6.09
C LYS A 122 25.51 -30.18 -4.91
N ALA A 123 26.05 -30.62 -3.78
CA ALA A 123 25.30 -30.80 -2.55
C ALA A 123 24.63 -29.46 -2.21
N PHE A 124 23.31 -29.40 -2.36
CA PHE A 124 22.54 -28.22 -2.03
C PHE A 124 22.51 -28.10 -0.50
N VAL A 125 23.36 -27.24 0.06
CA VAL A 125 23.23 -26.83 1.46
C VAL A 125 21.94 -26.02 1.53
N LYS A 126 20.87 -26.65 2.03
CA LYS A 126 19.60 -25.99 2.31
C LYS A 126 19.89 -24.88 3.31
N GLY A 127 19.97 -23.64 2.83
CA GLY A 127 20.09 -22.47 3.70
C GLY A 127 18.96 -22.52 4.72
N VAL A 128 19.32 -22.65 6.00
CA VAL A 128 18.36 -22.66 7.10
C VAL A 128 17.81 -21.25 7.25
N SER A 129 16.91 -20.86 6.36
CA SER A 129 16.08 -19.67 6.57
C SER A 129 15.01 -20.03 7.58
N VAL A 130 15.40 -20.08 8.86
CA VAL A 130 14.42 -20.06 9.95
C VAL A 130 13.74 -18.70 9.85
N LYS A 131 12.63 -18.65 9.12
CA LYS A 131 11.73 -17.50 9.22
C LYS A 131 11.31 -17.48 10.69
N PRO A 132 11.53 -16.37 11.42
CA PRO A 132 11.07 -16.28 12.80
C PRO A 132 9.56 -16.48 12.79
N SER A 133 9.11 -17.67 13.20
CA SER A 133 7.69 -17.98 13.25
C SER A 133 7.13 -17.26 14.46
N ASN A 134 6.19 -16.35 14.21
CA ASN A 134 5.37 -15.67 15.21
C ASN A 134 6.06 -14.62 16.09
N LEU A 135 7.21 -14.07 15.70
CA LEU A 135 7.71 -12.86 16.38
C LEU A 135 6.90 -11.62 15.96
N PRO A 136 6.61 -10.70 16.90
CA PRO A 136 5.97 -9.44 16.59
C PRO A 136 6.83 -8.65 15.59
N ASN A 137 6.20 -8.13 14.54
CA ASN A 137 6.91 -7.34 13.52
C ASN A 137 7.13 -5.90 14.01
N PRO A 138 8.38 -5.44 14.24
CA PRO A 138 8.68 -4.11 14.76
C PRO A 138 8.25 -2.98 13.81
N GLN A 139 8.10 -3.26 12.52
CA GLN A 139 7.66 -2.27 11.53
C GLN A 139 6.15 -2.00 11.59
N LYS A 140 5.37 -2.88 12.22
CA LYS A 140 3.92 -2.70 12.38
C LYS A 140 3.63 -2.12 13.76
N HIS A 141 2.70 -1.16 13.83
CA HIS A 141 2.25 -0.59 15.10
C HIS A 141 1.86 -1.67 16.13
N SER A 142 1.09 -2.68 15.72
CA SER A 142 0.68 -3.78 16.61
C SER A 142 1.85 -4.65 17.10
N GLY A 143 2.92 -4.75 16.32
CA GLY A 143 4.13 -5.44 16.73
C GLY A 143 4.97 -4.59 17.66
N HIS A 144 5.06 -3.28 17.38
CA HIS A 144 5.71 -2.31 18.27
C HIS A 144 5.07 -2.29 19.66
N THR A 145 3.74 -2.20 19.75
CA THR A 145 3.05 -2.20 21.06
C THR A 145 3.34 -3.49 21.84
N LYS A 146 3.30 -4.64 21.15
CA LYS A 146 3.56 -5.93 21.79
C LYS A 146 5.03 -6.10 22.22
N LEU A 147 5.97 -5.56 21.46
CA LEU A 147 7.38 -5.51 21.85
C LEU A 147 7.55 -4.66 23.11
N LEU A 148 6.93 -3.48 23.14
CA LEU A 148 6.99 -2.55 24.28
C LEU A 148 6.42 -3.20 25.55
N GLU A 149 5.28 -3.90 25.45
CA GLU A 149 4.71 -4.66 26.58
C GLU A 149 5.70 -5.69 27.14
N VAL A 150 6.32 -6.48 26.26
CA VAL A 150 7.30 -7.51 26.65
C VAL A 150 8.56 -6.88 27.23
N GLU A 151 9.04 -5.78 26.67
CA GLU A 151 10.21 -5.03 27.16
C GLU A 151 9.95 -4.43 28.54
N ASN A 152 8.77 -3.83 28.75
CA ASN A 152 8.36 -3.31 30.06
C ASN A 152 8.33 -4.41 31.12
N GLN A 153 7.76 -5.58 30.79
CA GLN A 153 7.75 -6.72 31.72
C GLN A 153 9.17 -7.18 32.05
N ARG A 154 10.03 -7.31 31.05
CA ARG A 154 11.44 -7.69 31.23
C ARG A 154 12.18 -6.65 32.07
N PHE A 155 11.94 -5.37 31.84
CA PHE A 155 12.53 -4.29 32.61
C PHE A 155 12.12 -4.35 34.09
N SER A 156 10.82 -4.54 34.37
CA SER A 156 10.35 -4.72 35.75
C SER A 156 10.96 -5.94 36.43
N GLN A 157 11.18 -7.04 35.70
CA GLN A 157 11.88 -8.23 36.24
C GLN A 157 13.33 -7.91 36.60
N VAL A 158 14.08 -7.24 35.71
CA VAL A 158 15.48 -6.86 35.97
C VAL A 158 15.60 -5.96 37.20
N LEU A 159 14.64 -5.05 37.42
CA LEU A 159 14.61 -4.21 38.63
C LEU A 159 14.40 -5.01 39.93
N GLN A 160 13.78 -6.17 39.85
CA GLN A 160 13.54 -7.05 41.01
C GLN A 160 14.75 -7.97 41.31
N ASP A 161 15.69 -8.11 40.38
CA ASP A 161 16.86 -8.96 40.56
C ASP A 161 17.82 -8.37 41.61
N LYS A 162 18.09 -9.14 42.67
CA LYS A 162 19.00 -8.74 43.76
C LYS A 162 20.40 -8.42 43.26
N GLN A 163 20.89 -9.17 42.27
CA GLN A 163 22.20 -8.95 41.64
C GLN A 163 22.26 -7.60 40.92
N PHE A 164 21.18 -7.22 40.25
CA PHE A 164 21.07 -5.93 39.57
C PHE A 164 20.97 -4.77 40.57
N GLN A 165 20.21 -4.95 41.67
CA GLN A 165 20.10 -3.96 42.74
C GLN A 165 21.43 -3.71 43.47
N GLN A 166 22.26 -4.74 43.65
CA GLN A 166 23.58 -4.62 44.28
C GLN A 166 24.60 -3.94 43.37
N SER A 167 24.64 -4.30 42.08
CA SER A 167 25.58 -3.69 41.13
C SER A 167 25.04 -3.70 39.69
N PRO A 168 24.38 -2.62 39.25
CA PRO A 168 23.71 -2.59 37.94
C PRO A 168 24.71 -2.71 36.79
N PHE A 169 25.86 -2.04 36.87
CA PHE A 169 26.87 -2.06 35.83
C PHE A 169 27.66 -3.39 35.76
N ALA A 170 27.81 -4.11 36.87
CA ALA A 170 28.42 -5.44 36.84
C ALA A 170 27.47 -6.48 36.23
N ALA A 171 26.20 -6.46 36.64
CA ALA A 171 25.15 -7.31 36.07
C ALA A 171 24.98 -7.05 34.56
N LEU A 172 25.00 -5.78 34.13
CA LEU A 172 24.94 -5.41 32.71
C LEU A 172 26.13 -5.96 31.92
N ARG A 173 27.36 -5.85 32.45
CA ARG A 173 28.55 -6.41 31.79
C ARG A 173 28.45 -7.93 31.62
N GLN A 174 27.93 -8.64 32.61
CA GLN A 174 27.70 -10.09 32.53
C GLN A 174 26.61 -10.42 31.50
N ALA A 175 25.49 -9.71 31.49
CA ALA A 175 24.41 -9.92 30.53
C ALA A 175 24.86 -9.68 29.07
N ILE A 176 25.65 -8.64 28.82
CA ILE A 176 26.24 -8.35 27.50
C ILE A 176 27.24 -9.45 27.09
N SER A 177 28.03 -9.96 28.04
CA SER A 177 28.95 -11.07 27.76
C SER A 177 28.21 -12.36 27.37
N GLN A 178 27.06 -12.64 27.99
CA GLN A 178 26.25 -13.83 27.73
C GLN A 178 25.49 -13.76 26.39
N SER A 179 25.06 -12.57 25.95
CA SER A 179 24.31 -12.41 24.68
C SER A 179 25.18 -12.42 23.43
N LYS A 180 26.51 -12.32 23.58
CA LYS A 180 27.48 -12.27 22.48
C LYS A 180 27.98 -13.67 22.05
N GLN A 181 27.67 -14.71 22.80
CA GLN A 181 27.93 -16.12 22.44
C GLN A 181 26.75 -16.72 21.68
#